data_AF-A0AAW5J0I4-F1
#
_entry.id   AF-A0AAW5J0I4-F1
#
_cell.length_a   1.000
_cell.length_b   1.000
_cell.length_c   1.000
_cell.angle_alpha   90.00
_cell.angle_beta   90.00
_cell.angle_gamma   90.00
#
_symmetry.space_group_name_H-M   'P 1'
#
loop_
_entity.id
_entity.type
_entity.pdbx_description
1 polymer ?
#
loop_
_entity_poly.entity_id
_entity_poly.type
_entity_poly.pdbx_seq_one_letter_code
_entity_poly.pdbx_strand_id
1 'polypeptide(L)' 'METFANFDKLSQSELVTICGGKVSTTTTTTTTTTTDGEGHSHTTTTTTTTTTITDD' A
#
# COMPACT_ATOMS: atom_id res chain seq x y z
N MET A 1 5.76 -31.80 -19.76
CA MET A 1 6.33 -30.44 -19.74
C MET A 1 5.32 -29.61 -18.99
N GLU A 2 5.43 -29.60 -17.67
CA GLU A 2 4.41 -28.99 -16.81
C GLU A 2 4.66 -27.48 -16.75
N THR A 3 3.75 -26.76 -17.39
CA THR A 3 3.25 -25.44 -17.02
C THR A 3 4.29 -24.40 -16.59
N PHE A 4 4.67 -23.53 -17.53
CA PHE A 4 4.94 -22.13 -17.19
C PHE A 4 3.69 -21.63 -16.48
N ALA A 5 3.79 -21.51 -15.15
CA ALA A 5 2.69 -21.23 -14.26
C ALA A 5 1.97 -19.94 -14.69
N ASN A 6 0.68 -19.85 -14.38
CA ASN A 6 -0.25 -18.78 -14.70
C ASN A 6 0.22 -17.38 -14.21
N PHE A 7 1.29 -16.81 -14.77
CA PHE A 7 1.81 -15.50 -14.40
C PHE A 7 0.76 -14.39 -14.61
N ASP A 8 -0.15 -14.57 -15.56
CA ASP A 8 -1.29 -13.67 -15.81
C ASP A 8 -2.29 -13.59 -14.64
N LYS A 9 -2.25 -14.53 -13.69
CA LYS A 9 -3.13 -14.54 -12.51
C LYS A 9 -2.46 -13.95 -11.26
N LEU A 10 -1.17 -13.62 -11.36
CA LEU A 10 -0.41 -13.09 -10.24
C LEU A 10 -0.54 -11.57 -10.22
N SER A 11 -0.75 -11.00 -9.04
CA SER A 11 -0.66 -9.57 -8.83
C SER A 11 0.76 -9.07 -9.15
N GLN A 12 0.89 -7.78 -9.48
CA GLN A 12 2.19 -7.19 -9.81
C GLN A 12 3.22 -7.38 -8.68
N SER A 13 2.79 -7.35 -7.41
CA SER A 13 3.66 -7.64 -6.26
C SER A 13 4.13 -9.09 -6.22
N GLU A 14 3.27 -10.04 -6.57
CA GLU A 14 3.64 -11.47 -6.63
C GLU A 14 4.60 -11.73 -7.79
N LEU A 15 4.36 -11.09 -8.95
CA LEU A 15 5.27 -11.18 -10.10
C LEU A 15 6.67 -10.66 -9.77
N VAL A 16 6.77 -9.48 -9.17
CA VAL A 16 8.06 -8.90 -8.78
C VAL A 16 8.79 -9.80 -7.79
N THR A 17 8.06 -10.31 -6.78
CA THR A 17 8.64 -11.20 -5.77
C THR A 17 9.22 -12.48 -6.41
N ILE A 18 8.54 -13.04 -7.42
CA ILE A 18 9.02 -14.22 -8.16
C ILE A 18 10.22 -13.86 -9.06
N CYS A 19 10.21 -12.66 -9.65
CA CYS A 19 11.31 -12.16 -10.47
C CYS A 19 12.53 -11.69 -9.64
N GLY A 20 12.50 -11.82 -8.31
CA GLY A 20 13.61 -11.48 -7.42
C GLY A 20 13.61 -10.03 -6.94
N GLY A 21 12.64 -9.22 -7.36
CA GLY A 21 12.45 -7.87 -6.84
C GLY A 21 11.88 -7.87 -5.43
N LYS A 22 12.05 -6.75 -4.73
CA LYS A 22 11.58 -6.53 -3.36
C LYS A 22 10.31 -5.68 -3.38
N VAL A 23 9.28 -6.16 -2.69
CA VAL A 23 8.04 -5.41 -2.48
C VAL A 23 7.98 -4.94 -1.03
N SER A 24 7.81 -3.63 -0.82
CA SER A 24 7.62 -3.03 0.49
C SER A 24 6.32 -2.23 0.51
N THR A 25 5.43 -2.57 1.43
CA THR A 25 4.17 -1.87 1.61
C THR A 25 4.20 -1.08 2.90
N THR A 26 3.97 0.23 2.81
CA THR A 26 3.87 1.12 3.97
C THR A 26 2.49 1.74 4.00
N THR A 27 1.80 1.58 5.12
CA THR A 27 0.49 2.21 5.37
C THR A 27 0.66 3.29 6.43
N THR A 28 0.22 4.51 6.12
CA THR A 28 0.24 5.65 7.03
C THR A 28 -1.17 6.16 7.24
N THR A 29 -1.61 6.18 8.49
CA THR A 29 -2.89 6.74 8.90
C THR A 29 -2.64 8.02 9.68
N THR A 30 -3.17 9.14 9.19
CA THR A 30 -3.12 10.44 9.87
C THR A 30 -4.52 10.80 10.34
N THR A 31 -4.66 11.06 11.63
CA THR A 31 -5.90 11.57 12.22
C THR A 31 -5.65 12.98 12.73
N THR A 32 -6.37 13.94 12.17
CA THR A 32 -6.31 15.34 12.56
C THR A 32 -7.61 15.73 13.22
N THR A 33 -7.53 16.24 14.45
CA THR A 33 -8.67 16.83 15.14
C THR A 33 -8.43 18.32 15.32
N THR A 34 -9.37 19.14 14.88
CA THR A 34 -9.36 20.59 15.06
C THR A 34 -10.56 20.99 15.89
N THR A 35 -10.34 21.83 16.90
CA THR A 35 -11.42 22.41 17.71
C THR A 35 -11.55 23.88 17.35
N ASP A 36 -12.77 24.35 17.07
CA ASP A 36 -13.03 25.75 16.78
C ASP A 36 -13.06 26.61 18.07
N GLY A 37 -13.22 27.92 17.93
CA GLY A 37 -13.29 28.85 19.06
C GLY A 37 -14.54 28.70 19.93
N GLU A 38 -15.55 27.95 19.47
CA GLU A 38 -16.81 27.67 20.17
C GLU A 38 -16.76 26.31 20.90
N GLY A 39 -15.70 25.53 20.69
CA GLY A 39 -15.49 24.22 21.30
C GLY A 39 -15.96 23.03 20.47
N HIS A 40 -16.43 23.23 19.24
CA HIS A 40 -16.80 22.12 18.35
C HIS A 40 -15.54 21.49 17.76
N SER A 41 -15.51 20.16 17.73
CA SER A 41 -14.37 19.42 17.19
C SER A 41 -14.73 18.76 15.86
N HIS A 42 -13.84 18.91 14.89
CA HIS A 42 -13.88 18.22 13.60
C HIS A 42 -12.70 17.26 13.52
N THR A 43 -12.97 16.02 13.12
CA THR A 43 -11.95 14.99 12.96
C THR A 43 -11.90 14.56 11.51
N THR A 44 -10.71 14.58 10.94
CA THR A 44 -10.41 14.07 9.60
C THR A 44 -9.41 12.93 9.74
N THR A 45 -9.72 11.79 9.12
CA THR A 45 -8.82 10.65 9.04
C THR A 45 -8.42 10.42 7.59
N THR A 46 -7.12 10.35 7.33
CA THR A 46 -6.55 10.07 6.01
C THR A 46 -5.67 8.84 6.10
N THR A 47 -5.96 7.84 5.26
CA THR A 47 -5.17 6.62 5.15
C THR A 47 -4.48 6.60 3.78
N THR A 48 -3.15 6.49 3.79
CA THR A 48 -2.33 6.38 2.59
C THR A 48 -1.61 5.05 2.59
N THR A 49 -1.77 4.27 1.53
CA THR A 49 -1.04 3.01 1.32
C THR A 49 -0.07 3.21 0.17
N THR A 50 1.22 3.07 0.43
CA THR A 50 2.28 3.14 -0.57
C THR A 50 2.90 1.77 -0.75
N THR A 51 2.87 1.25 -1.96
CA THR A 51 3.58 0.02 -2.34
C THR A 51 4.79 0.40 -3.18
N THR A 52 5.98 0.11 -2.67
CA THR A 52 7.24 0.29 -3.39
C THR A 52 7.70 -1.07 -3.91
N ILE A 53 8.13 -1.06 -5.16
CA ILE A 53 8.62 -2.23 -5.89
C ILE A 53 10.03 -1.87 -6.35
N THR A 54 11.03 -2.67 -5.98
CA THR A 54 12.43 -2.46 -6.36
C THR A 54 12.94 -3.70 -7.06
N ASP A 55 13.43 -3.55 -8.29
CA ASP A 55 14.16 -4.60 -9.01
C ASP A 55 15.66 -4.46 -8.67
N ASP A 56 16.30 -5.54 -8.22
CA ASP A 56 17.75 -5.61 -7.93
C ASP A 56 18.56 -5.87 -9.23
#